data_AF-A0A0G1QYY7-F1
#
_entry.id   AF-A0A0G1QYY7-F1
#
_cell.length_a   1.000
_cell.length_b   1.000
_cell.length_c   1.000
_cell.angle_alpha   90.00
_cell.angle_beta   90.00
_cell.angle_gamma   90.00
#
_symmetry.space_group_name_H-M   'P 1'
#
loop_
_entity.id
_entity.type
_entity.pdbx_description
1 polymer ?
#
loop_
_entity_poly.entity_id
_entity_poly.type
_entity_poly.pdbx_seq_one_letter_code
_entity_poly.pdbx_strand_id
1 'polypeptide(L)'
;MATLEKTSKVFLIHFSGGGEPFLAPNLIEACIEITKRHYISFTTNLTSSRVREFAEEINPRRVVRIVASAHVEELERCRLLDVYIHNFLLLQEKGFEVRAREVAYPPLLKEVERYKHLFRKRGIELEFKPFFGEYEGRVYPFSYTDRESKIFGFGDNNKSVLKKHLQYKRICNAGYNLGVADGEGNVRVCSLIDIKIGNIYNNIKFRKNLIICPLKFCHCPFNEQDPPLFQKALRECKVKPQKLTGYHLYLLQIYKKIDRALGLFGIFLQCNYPEAYLNYRNFRNKYQIMS
;
A
#
# COMPACT_ATOMS: atom_id res chain seq x y z
N MET A 1 -4.02 9.18 24.75
CA MET A 1 -5.29 8.95 24.02
C MET A 1 -6.19 10.17 23.89
N ALA A 2 -6.01 11.22 24.70
CA ALA A 2 -6.87 12.42 24.74
C ALA A 2 -7.27 13.01 23.37
N THR A 3 -6.35 13.07 22.40
CA THR A 3 -6.64 13.61 21.06
C THR A 3 -7.69 12.80 20.31
N LEU A 4 -7.63 11.47 20.37
CA LEU A 4 -8.62 10.59 19.71
C LEU A 4 -9.95 10.60 20.47
N GLU A 5 -9.89 10.65 21.81
CA GLU A 5 -11.09 10.69 22.66
C GLU A 5 -11.94 11.92 22.41
N LYS A 6 -11.31 13.10 22.22
CA LYS A 6 -11.98 14.36 21.89
C LYS A 6 -12.83 14.30 20.62
N THR A 7 -12.57 13.37 19.70
CA THR A 7 -13.35 13.28 18.48
C THR A 7 -14.65 12.48 18.66
N SER A 8 -14.82 11.79 19.80
CA SER A 8 -15.93 10.85 20.05
C SER A 8 -16.07 9.72 19.00
N LYS A 9 -15.03 9.46 18.21
CA LYS A 9 -15.04 8.44 17.14
C LYS A 9 -14.34 7.17 17.60
N VAL A 10 -14.57 6.10 16.86
CA VAL A 10 -13.78 4.87 16.93
C VAL A 10 -12.85 4.83 15.74
N PHE A 11 -11.57 4.53 15.99
CA PHE A 11 -10.53 4.46 14.97
C PHE A 11 -10.08 3.02 14.74
N LEU A 12 -9.62 2.75 13.53
CA LEU A 12 -8.71 1.66 13.22
C LEU A 12 -7.31 2.27 13.10
N ILE A 13 -6.39 1.84 13.95
CA ILE A 13 -4.99 2.27 13.92
C ILE A 13 -4.18 1.18 13.22
N HIS A 14 -3.57 1.53 12.09
CA HIS A 14 -2.74 0.61 11.32
C HIS A 14 -1.26 0.93 11.57
N PHE A 15 -0.54 0.02 12.22
CA PHE A 15 0.90 0.11 12.41
C PHE A 15 1.60 -0.38 11.12
N SER A 16 2.31 0.52 10.44
CA SER A 16 2.88 0.29 9.10
C SER A 16 4.06 1.21 8.78
N GLY A 17 4.85 0.82 7.77
CA GLY A 17 5.55 1.74 6.85
C GLY A 17 6.77 2.52 7.37
N GLY A 18 7.08 2.48 8.66
CA GLY A 18 8.26 3.17 9.25
C GLY A 18 9.32 2.25 9.84
N GLY A 19 9.10 0.93 9.82
CA GLY A 19 9.96 -0.07 10.47
C GLY A 19 9.15 -1.29 10.90
N GLU A 20 9.77 -2.18 11.68
CA GLU A 20 9.12 -3.33 12.30
C GLU A 20 8.41 -2.91 13.60
N PRO A 21 7.06 -2.97 13.69
CA PRO A 21 6.34 -2.49 14.87
C PRO A 21 6.83 -3.10 16.18
N PHE A 22 7.14 -4.40 16.19
CA PHE A 22 7.54 -5.10 17.42
C PHE A 22 8.92 -4.69 17.96
N LEU A 23 9.65 -3.83 17.25
CA LEU A 23 10.86 -3.17 17.78
C LEU A 23 10.55 -1.94 18.62
N ALA A 24 9.33 -1.38 18.57
CA ALA A 24 8.95 -0.27 19.43
C ALA A 24 8.82 -0.76 20.89
N PRO A 25 9.58 -0.20 21.85
CA PRO A 25 9.67 -0.74 23.21
C PRO A 25 8.31 -0.88 23.91
N ASN A 26 7.43 0.10 23.74
CA ASN A 26 6.14 0.19 24.42
C ASN A 26 4.94 -0.21 23.53
N LEU A 27 5.17 -1.00 22.46
CA LEU A 27 4.12 -1.32 21.50
C LEU A 27 2.94 -2.02 22.17
N ILE A 28 3.20 -3.03 23.01
CA ILE A 28 2.15 -3.90 23.55
C ILE A 28 1.30 -3.12 24.54
N GLU A 29 1.91 -2.33 25.40
CA GLU A 29 1.27 -1.40 26.32
C GLU A 29 0.40 -0.39 25.57
N ALA A 30 0.92 0.19 24.47
CA ALA A 30 0.13 1.06 23.62
C ALA A 30 -1.06 0.32 22.99
N CYS A 31 -0.89 -0.93 22.56
CA CYS A 31 -1.97 -1.74 22.00
C CYS A 31 -3.05 -2.06 23.05
N ILE A 32 -2.68 -2.39 24.28
CA ILE A 32 -3.61 -2.60 25.39
C ILE A 32 -4.47 -1.34 25.58
N GLU A 33 -3.84 -0.16 25.68
CA GLU A 33 -4.57 1.10 25.86
C GLU A 33 -5.44 1.47 24.66
N ILE A 34 -4.93 1.31 23.44
CA ILE A 34 -5.67 1.60 22.20
C ILE A 34 -6.90 0.70 22.08
N THR A 35 -6.75 -0.60 22.36
CA THR A 35 -7.80 -1.61 22.14
C THR A 35 -8.91 -1.61 23.19
N LYS A 36 -8.79 -0.80 24.26
CA LYS A 36 -9.92 -0.51 25.16
C LYS A 36 -11.13 0.06 24.41
N ARG A 37 -10.89 0.87 23.36
CA ARG A 37 -11.95 1.52 22.56
C ARG A 37 -11.80 1.34 21.06
N HIS A 38 -10.59 1.28 20.56
CA HIS A 38 -10.28 1.31 19.14
C HIS A 38 -9.88 -0.08 18.63
N TYR A 39 -9.67 -0.16 17.32
CA TYR A 39 -9.17 -1.35 16.67
C TYR A 39 -7.76 -1.12 16.18
N ILE A 40 -6.99 -2.20 16.07
CA ILE A 40 -5.62 -2.14 15.54
C ILE A 40 -5.46 -3.10 14.36
N SER A 41 -4.43 -2.85 13.56
CA SER A 41 -3.97 -3.77 12.51
C SER A 41 -2.48 -3.56 12.27
N PHE A 42 -1.80 -4.57 11.73
CA PHE A 42 -0.35 -4.58 11.63
C PHE A 42 0.13 -4.92 10.23
N THR A 43 1.29 -4.36 9.87
CA THR A 43 2.23 -4.98 8.93
C THR A 43 3.52 -5.27 9.70
N THR A 44 3.97 -6.52 9.71
CA THR A 44 5.12 -6.97 10.53
C THR A 44 5.84 -8.13 9.83
N ASN A 45 7.13 -8.30 10.08
CA ASN A 45 7.91 -9.43 9.65
C ASN A 45 7.76 -10.67 10.56
N LEU A 46 7.03 -10.58 11.69
CA LEU A 46 6.81 -11.68 12.65
C LEU A 46 8.08 -12.38 13.19
N THR A 47 9.23 -11.73 13.16
CA THR A 47 10.48 -12.32 13.65
C THR A 47 10.78 -12.02 15.13
N SER A 48 10.01 -11.12 15.75
CA SER A 48 10.22 -10.73 17.15
C SER A 48 9.69 -11.79 18.14
N SER A 49 10.41 -12.01 19.24
CA SER A 49 9.96 -12.85 20.35
C SER A 49 8.73 -12.26 21.07
N ARG A 50 8.51 -10.95 20.96
CA ARG A 50 7.38 -10.23 21.57
C ARG A 50 6.03 -10.53 20.93
N VAL A 51 5.99 -11.27 19.82
CA VAL A 51 4.73 -11.72 19.20
C VAL A 51 3.94 -12.60 20.17
N ARG A 52 4.62 -13.42 20.98
CA ARG A 52 3.97 -14.26 21.99
C ARG A 52 3.23 -13.43 23.04
N GLU A 53 3.93 -12.49 23.65
CA GLU A 53 3.38 -11.57 24.64
C GLU A 53 2.15 -10.83 24.07
N PHE A 54 2.26 -10.31 22.84
CA PHE A 54 1.12 -9.69 22.16
C PHE A 54 -0.07 -10.64 21.98
N ALA A 55 0.18 -11.89 21.60
CA ALA A 55 -0.87 -12.88 21.39
C ALA A 55 -1.57 -13.32 22.69
N GLU A 56 -0.90 -13.15 23.83
CA GLU A 56 -1.41 -13.45 25.17
C GLU A 56 -2.20 -12.28 25.76
N GLU A 57 -1.73 -11.05 25.55
CA GLU A 57 -2.30 -9.84 26.16
C GLU A 57 -3.44 -9.19 25.35
N ILE A 58 -3.43 -9.33 24.02
CA ILE A 58 -4.37 -8.61 23.14
C ILE A 58 -5.53 -9.50 22.73
N ASN A 59 -6.76 -9.02 22.91
CA ASN A 59 -7.94 -9.70 22.41
C ASN A 59 -7.95 -9.70 20.85
N PRO A 60 -7.96 -10.87 20.19
CA PRO A 60 -7.95 -10.97 18.73
C PRO A 60 -9.11 -10.24 18.06
N ARG A 61 -10.28 -10.12 18.73
CA ARG A 61 -11.44 -9.37 18.20
C ARG A 61 -11.19 -7.86 18.09
N ARG A 62 -10.15 -7.34 18.74
CA ARG A 62 -9.71 -5.94 18.63
C ARG A 62 -8.65 -5.72 17.54
N VAL A 63 -8.20 -6.80 16.91
CA VAL A 63 -7.20 -6.76 15.83
C VAL A 63 -7.88 -7.14 14.53
N VAL A 64 -8.05 -6.16 13.64
CA VAL A 64 -8.78 -6.36 12.38
C VAL A 64 -8.04 -7.30 11.44
N ARG A 65 -6.71 -7.18 11.39
CA ARG A 65 -5.83 -8.01 10.55
C ARG A 65 -4.36 -7.81 10.91
N ILE A 66 -3.57 -8.87 10.78
CA ILE A 66 -2.12 -8.85 10.75
C ILE A 66 -1.65 -9.25 9.35
N VAL A 67 -0.90 -8.38 8.70
CA VAL A 67 -0.22 -8.68 7.42
C VAL A 67 1.23 -9.03 7.75
N ALA A 68 1.57 -10.30 7.60
CA ALA A 68 2.89 -10.84 7.90
C ALA A 68 3.76 -10.81 6.64
N SER A 69 4.59 -9.78 6.51
CA SER A 69 5.54 -9.61 5.40
C SER A 69 6.61 -10.70 5.48
N ALA A 70 6.60 -11.64 4.54
CA ALA A 70 7.47 -12.82 4.57
C ALA A 70 8.93 -12.46 4.24
N HIS A 71 9.20 -11.83 3.10
CA HIS A 71 10.56 -11.61 2.61
C HIS A 71 11.40 -12.90 2.69
N VAL A 72 10.92 -13.97 2.04
CA VAL A 72 11.37 -15.35 2.29
C VAL A 72 12.88 -15.53 2.15
N GLU A 73 13.51 -14.92 1.12
CA GLU A 73 14.97 -14.98 0.95
C GLU A 73 15.73 -14.44 2.17
N GLU A 74 15.24 -13.34 2.76
CA GLU A 74 15.85 -12.72 3.92
C GLU A 74 15.64 -13.57 5.19
N LEU A 75 14.46 -14.19 5.33
CA LEU A 75 14.20 -15.14 6.41
C LEU A 75 15.11 -16.37 6.32
N GLU A 76 15.32 -16.91 5.12
CA GLU A 76 16.23 -18.04 4.89
C GLU A 76 17.69 -17.63 5.19
N ARG A 77 18.13 -16.48 4.67
CA ARG A 77 19.47 -15.92 4.89
C ARG A 77 19.79 -15.71 6.36
N CYS A 78 18.83 -15.16 7.12
CA CYS A 78 18.96 -14.88 8.54
C CYS A 78 18.59 -16.06 9.44
N ARG A 79 18.17 -17.21 8.88
CA ARG A 79 17.70 -18.40 9.62
C ARG A 79 16.51 -18.10 10.55
N LEU A 80 15.62 -17.21 10.11
CA LEU A 80 14.44 -16.76 10.84
C LEU A 80 13.12 -17.36 10.32
N LEU A 81 13.17 -18.20 9.28
CA LEU A 81 11.97 -18.77 8.68
C LEU A 81 11.13 -19.55 9.71
N ASP A 82 11.74 -20.43 10.52
CA ASP A 82 10.99 -21.20 11.50
C ASP A 82 10.42 -20.32 12.62
N VAL A 83 11.10 -19.22 12.99
CA VAL A 83 10.57 -18.22 13.93
C VAL A 83 9.34 -17.53 13.35
N TYR A 84 9.40 -17.12 12.08
CA TYR A 84 8.26 -16.54 11.37
C TYR A 84 7.06 -17.50 11.38
N ILE A 85 7.28 -18.77 10.99
CA ILE A 85 6.23 -19.78 10.89
C ILE A 85 5.61 -20.05 12.26
N HIS A 86 6.45 -20.23 13.28
CA HIS A 86 6.00 -20.46 14.66
C HIS A 86 5.10 -19.33 15.15
N ASN A 87 5.55 -18.08 14.98
CA ASN A 87 4.79 -16.89 15.37
C ASN A 87 3.50 -16.72 14.55
N PHE A 88 3.53 -17.04 13.26
CA PHE A 88 2.35 -17.01 12.42
C PHE A 88 1.27 -18.00 12.91
N LEU A 89 1.67 -19.25 13.15
CA LEU A 89 0.76 -20.30 13.62
C LEU A 89 0.23 -20.01 15.03
N LEU A 90 1.09 -19.49 15.92
CA LEU A 90 0.67 -19.06 17.26
C LEU A 90 -0.46 -18.01 17.20
N LEU A 91 -0.31 -17.00 16.34
CA LEU A 91 -1.35 -15.99 16.17
C LEU A 91 -2.63 -16.57 15.56
N GLN A 92 -2.53 -17.48 14.60
CA GLN A 92 -3.71 -18.17 14.06
C GLN A 92 -4.43 -19.02 15.12
N GLU A 93 -3.69 -19.78 15.93
CA GLU A 93 -4.23 -20.61 17.01
C GLU A 93 -4.95 -19.75 18.06
N LYS A 94 -4.42 -18.56 18.35
CA LYS A 94 -5.05 -17.57 19.25
C LYS A 94 -6.24 -16.84 18.62
N GLY A 95 -6.58 -17.13 17.36
CA GLY A 95 -7.76 -16.61 16.68
C GLY A 95 -7.57 -15.25 16.01
N PHE A 96 -6.33 -14.81 15.77
CA PHE A 96 -6.06 -13.60 14.98
C PHE A 96 -6.23 -13.86 13.48
N GLU A 97 -6.76 -12.88 12.74
CA GLU A 97 -6.75 -12.88 11.27
C GLU A 97 -5.34 -12.50 10.79
N VAL A 98 -4.55 -13.50 10.38
CA VAL A 98 -3.17 -13.33 9.90
C VAL A 98 -3.04 -13.75 8.44
N ARG A 99 -2.33 -12.96 7.63
CA ARG A 99 -2.06 -13.27 6.22
C ARG A 99 -0.58 -13.16 5.90
N ALA A 100 0.00 -14.22 5.35
CA ALA A 100 1.38 -14.21 4.88
C ALA A 100 1.44 -13.51 3.53
N ARG A 101 2.35 -12.54 3.39
CA ARG A 101 2.46 -11.73 2.18
C ARG A 101 3.90 -11.55 1.75
N GLU A 102 4.18 -11.87 0.50
CA GLU A 102 5.46 -11.60 -0.16
C GLU A 102 5.30 -10.46 -1.17
N VAL A 103 6.37 -9.70 -1.40
CA VAL A 103 6.42 -8.75 -2.51
C VAL A 103 6.79 -9.50 -3.78
N ALA A 104 6.03 -9.32 -4.86
CA ALA A 104 6.27 -9.91 -6.17
C ALA A 104 7.48 -9.27 -6.88
N TYR A 105 8.62 -9.23 -6.22
CA TYR A 105 9.86 -8.69 -6.75
C TYR A 105 10.30 -9.55 -7.96
N PRO A 106 10.62 -8.95 -9.12
CA PRO A 106 10.81 -9.72 -10.37
C PRO A 106 11.84 -10.85 -10.29
N PRO A 107 12.98 -10.71 -9.60
CA PRO A 107 13.92 -11.82 -9.37
C PRO A 107 13.31 -13.06 -8.72
N LEU A 108 12.28 -12.90 -7.89
CA LEU A 108 11.63 -14.02 -7.19
C LEU A 108 10.77 -14.89 -8.11
N LEU A 109 10.60 -14.52 -9.39
CA LEU A 109 9.69 -15.20 -10.31
C LEU A 109 9.94 -16.72 -10.40
N LYS A 110 11.21 -17.13 -10.35
CA LYS A 110 11.62 -18.55 -10.41
C LYS A 110 11.32 -19.31 -9.12
N GLU A 111 11.22 -18.59 -8.00
CA GLU A 111 11.08 -19.14 -6.66
C GLU A 111 9.61 -19.17 -6.18
N VAL A 112 8.69 -18.52 -6.88
CA VAL A 112 7.28 -18.37 -6.46
C VAL A 112 6.64 -19.72 -6.08
N GLU A 113 6.77 -20.73 -6.93
CA GLU A 113 6.16 -22.04 -6.66
C GLU A 113 6.86 -22.78 -5.51
N ARG A 114 8.18 -22.62 -5.37
CA ARG A 114 8.92 -23.14 -4.21
C ARG A 114 8.41 -22.51 -2.92
N TYR A 115 8.25 -21.19 -2.88
CA TYR A 115 7.77 -20.46 -1.70
C TYR A 115 6.32 -20.79 -1.35
N LYS A 116 5.41 -20.81 -2.34
CA LYS A 116 4.03 -21.23 -2.10
C LYS A 116 3.98 -22.66 -1.53
N HIS A 117 4.78 -23.57 -2.09
CA HIS A 117 4.85 -24.95 -1.60
C HIS A 117 5.41 -25.03 -0.17
N LEU A 118 6.48 -24.28 0.12
CA LEU A 118 7.14 -24.20 1.43
C LEU A 118 6.17 -23.78 2.54
N PHE A 119 5.36 -22.76 2.28
CA PHE A 119 4.36 -22.23 3.21
C PHE A 119 3.13 -23.14 3.30
N ARG A 120 2.63 -23.63 2.15
CA ARG A 120 1.45 -24.52 2.11
C ARG A 120 1.67 -25.83 2.88
N LYS A 121 2.88 -26.39 2.85
CA LYS A 121 3.25 -27.57 3.65
C LYS A 121 3.10 -27.36 5.16
N ARG A 122 3.09 -26.10 5.62
CA ARG A 122 2.93 -25.70 7.02
C ARG A 122 1.53 -25.15 7.31
N GLY A 123 0.58 -25.33 6.38
CA GLY A 123 -0.79 -24.84 6.53
C GLY A 123 -0.97 -23.34 6.27
N ILE A 124 0.01 -22.68 5.65
CA ILE A 124 -0.02 -21.23 5.43
C ILE A 124 -0.18 -20.93 3.92
N GLU A 125 -1.14 -20.08 3.59
CA GLU A 125 -1.28 -19.54 2.24
C GLU A 125 -0.42 -18.28 2.08
N LEU A 126 0.52 -18.31 1.13
CA LEU A 126 1.38 -17.18 0.81
C LEU A 126 0.76 -16.34 -0.34
N GLU A 127 0.31 -15.14 -0.01
CA GLU A 127 -0.17 -14.16 -0.99
C GLU A 127 1.00 -13.32 -1.54
N PHE A 128 0.92 -12.89 -2.80
CA PHE A 128 1.86 -11.90 -3.34
C PHE A 128 1.21 -10.53 -3.48
N LYS A 129 1.97 -9.48 -3.18
CA LYS A 129 1.63 -8.08 -3.45
C LYS A 129 2.52 -7.54 -4.57
N PRO A 130 1.98 -6.75 -5.51
CA PRO A 130 2.78 -6.14 -6.57
C PRO A 130 3.99 -5.37 -6.02
N PHE A 131 5.14 -5.52 -6.68
CA PHE A 131 6.31 -4.68 -6.48
C PHE A 131 6.07 -3.30 -7.12
N PHE A 132 6.58 -2.28 -6.45
CA PHE A 132 6.49 -0.89 -6.89
C PHE A 132 7.88 -0.30 -6.91
N GLY A 133 8.42 -0.11 -8.11
CA GLY A 133 9.79 0.36 -8.28
C GLY A 133 10.32 0.05 -9.66
N GLU A 134 11.57 0.44 -9.88
CA GLU A 134 12.32 0.09 -11.08
C GLU A 134 13.17 -1.15 -10.82
N TYR A 135 13.25 -2.04 -11.79
CA TYR A 135 14.18 -3.17 -11.79
C TYR A 135 14.62 -3.44 -13.23
N GLU A 136 15.93 -3.45 -13.48
CA GLU A 136 16.53 -3.66 -14.81
C GLU A 136 15.89 -2.77 -15.91
N GLY A 137 15.69 -1.48 -15.61
CA GLY A 137 15.09 -0.50 -16.52
C GLY A 137 13.59 -0.67 -16.78
N ARG A 138 12.92 -1.58 -16.06
CA ARG A 138 11.47 -1.81 -16.14
C ARG A 138 10.76 -1.23 -14.92
N VAL A 139 9.63 -0.55 -15.14
CA VAL A 139 8.86 0.11 -14.08
C VAL A 139 7.67 -0.75 -13.66
N TYR A 140 7.72 -1.28 -12.44
CA TYR A 140 6.67 -2.10 -11.86
C TYR A 140 5.68 -1.26 -11.03
N PRO A 141 4.40 -1.66 -10.99
CA PRO A 141 3.82 -2.89 -11.54
C PRO A 141 3.44 -2.83 -13.04
N PHE A 142 3.78 -1.76 -13.76
CA PHE A 142 3.38 -1.61 -15.17
C PHE A 142 4.04 -2.59 -16.13
N SER A 143 5.22 -3.08 -15.76
CA SER A 143 6.02 -3.99 -16.58
C SER A 143 5.71 -5.47 -16.39
N TYR A 144 4.81 -5.86 -15.48
CA TYR A 144 4.39 -7.26 -15.38
C TYR A 144 3.73 -7.71 -16.68
N THR A 145 4.17 -8.86 -17.19
CA THR A 145 3.51 -9.61 -18.25
C THR A 145 2.28 -10.35 -17.71
N ASP A 146 1.39 -10.80 -18.60
CA ASP A 146 0.24 -11.62 -18.18
C ASP A 146 0.68 -12.97 -17.59
N ARG A 147 1.80 -13.54 -18.08
CA ARG A 147 2.40 -14.75 -17.51
C ARG A 147 2.87 -14.52 -16.07
N GLU A 148 3.63 -13.46 -15.83
CA GLU A 148 4.09 -13.10 -14.48
C GLU A 148 2.91 -12.81 -13.55
N SER A 149 1.89 -12.09 -14.06
CA SER A 149 0.67 -11.78 -13.29
C SER A 149 -0.05 -13.05 -12.83
N LYS A 150 -0.13 -14.07 -13.69
CA LYS A 150 -0.69 -15.39 -13.33
C LYS A 150 0.17 -16.11 -12.28
N ILE A 151 1.49 -16.11 -12.45
CA ILE A 151 2.42 -16.75 -11.49
C ILE A 151 2.27 -16.13 -10.09
N PHE A 152 2.22 -14.79 -10.00
CA PHE A 152 2.02 -14.08 -8.74
C PHE A 152 0.56 -14.08 -8.23
N GLY A 153 -0.40 -14.65 -8.97
CA GLY A 153 -1.79 -14.73 -8.52
C GLY A 153 -2.57 -13.42 -8.60
N PHE A 154 -2.20 -12.51 -9.49
CA PHE A 154 -2.88 -11.23 -9.72
C PHE A 154 -4.14 -11.35 -10.59
N GLY A 155 -4.46 -12.55 -11.08
CA GLY A 155 -5.53 -12.83 -12.03
C GLY A 155 -5.03 -12.85 -13.48
N ASP A 156 -5.98 -12.88 -14.43
CA ASP A 156 -5.68 -13.18 -15.83
C ASP A 156 -4.96 -12.07 -16.61
N ASN A 157 -4.92 -10.85 -16.08
CA ASN A 157 -4.21 -9.74 -16.72
C ASN A 157 -3.66 -8.74 -15.69
N ASN A 158 -2.54 -8.10 -16.05
CA ASN A 158 -1.89 -7.05 -15.26
C ASN A 158 -2.79 -5.80 -15.06
N LYS A 159 -3.79 -5.61 -15.93
CA LYS A 159 -4.69 -4.45 -15.91
C LYS A 159 -5.53 -4.40 -14.63
N SER A 160 -5.85 -5.55 -14.04
CA SER A 160 -6.61 -5.65 -12.80
C SER A 160 -5.90 -4.97 -11.62
N VAL A 161 -4.60 -5.25 -11.45
CA VAL A 161 -3.72 -4.64 -10.45
C VAL A 161 -3.60 -3.14 -10.73
N LEU A 162 -3.25 -2.77 -11.96
CA LEU A 162 -3.03 -1.38 -12.32
C LEU A 162 -4.27 -0.51 -12.12
N LYS A 163 -5.46 -1.03 -12.44
CA LYS A 163 -6.73 -0.30 -12.29
C LYS A 163 -7.00 0.13 -10.85
N LYS A 164 -6.60 -0.69 -9.86
CA LYS A 164 -6.77 -0.36 -8.43
C LYS A 164 -5.84 0.78 -8.01
N HIS A 165 -4.65 0.85 -8.57
CA HIS A 165 -3.63 1.85 -8.20
C HIS A 165 -3.71 3.15 -9.00
N LEU A 166 -4.38 3.16 -10.16
CA LEU A 166 -4.66 4.37 -10.93
C LEU A 166 -5.75 5.22 -10.24
N GLN A 167 -5.32 6.31 -9.61
CA GLN A 167 -6.17 7.20 -8.80
C GLN A 167 -6.33 8.61 -9.37
N TYR A 168 -5.68 8.93 -10.50
CA TYR A 168 -5.74 10.28 -11.08
C TYR A 168 -7.18 10.76 -11.27
N LYS A 169 -7.50 11.94 -10.73
CA LYS A 169 -8.82 12.55 -10.82
C LYS A 169 -9.96 11.72 -10.21
N ARG A 170 -9.67 10.66 -9.45
CA ARG A 170 -10.68 9.89 -8.70
C ARG A 170 -10.92 10.51 -7.34
N ILE A 171 -12.15 10.32 -6.85
CA ILE A 171 -12.55 10.67 -5.49
C ILE A 171 -11.79 9.81 -4.48
N CYS A 172 -11.25 10.45 -3.44
CA CYS A 172 -10.54 9.81 -2.34
C CYS A 172 -11.01 10.37 -0.99
N ASN A 173 -11.07 9.51 0.03
CA ASN A 173 -11.41 9.87 1.41
C ASN A 173 -10.18 10.23 2.28
N ALA A 174 -8.99 10.29 1.68
CA ALA A 174 -7.77 10.78 2.33
C ALA A 174 -8.00 12.17 2.94
N GLY A 175 -7.67 12.31 4.21
CA GLY A 175 -7.90 13.52 5.00
C GLY A 175 -9.33 13.74 5.48
N TYR A 176 -10.34 13.01 5.00
CA TYR A 176 -11.73 13.13 5.44
C TYR A 176 -12.03 12.25 6.66
N ASN A 177 -11.77 10.94 6.53
CA ASN A 177 -11.92 9.97 7.62
C ASN A 177 -10.70 9.04 7.72
N LEU A 178 -9.59 9.46 7.12
CA LEU A 178 -8.33 8.74 7.09
C LEU A 178 -7.17 9.74 7.16
N GLY A 179 -6.09 9.37 7.84
CA GLY A 179 -4.84 10.12 7.88
C GLY A 179 -3.66 9.21 8.16
N VAL A 180 -2.46 9.70 7.90
CA VAL A 180 -1.20 8.99 8.15
C VAL A 180 -0.38 9.82 9.13
N ALA A 181 0.00 9.22 10.26
CA ALA A 181 0.89 9.82 11.25
C ALA A 181 2.34 9.38 10.99
N ASP A 182 3.29 10.30 11.12
CA ASP A 182 4.73 9.96 11.15
C ASP A 182 5.25 9.79 12.58
N GLY A 183 6.55 9.51 12.74
CA GLY A 183 7.20 9.29 14.03
C GLY A 183 7.21 10.51 14.95
N GLU A 184 7.07 11.72 14.40
CA GLU A 184 6.91 12.97 15.16
C GLU A 184 5.44 13.23 15.54
N GLY A 185 4.54 12.33 15.12
CA GLY A 185 3.12 12.44 15.35
C GLY A 185 2.40 13.41 14.41
N ASN A 186 3.06 13.97 13.40
CA ASN A 186 2.40 14.84 12.43
C ASN A 186 1.47 13.99 11.57
N VAL A 187 0.22 14.45 11.42
CA VAL A 187 -0.79 13.74 10.66
C VAL A 187 -0.99 14.42 9.31
N ARG A 188 -0.89 13.65 8.23
CA ARG A 188 -1.11 14.07 6.84
C ARG A 188 -2.32 13.38 6.24
N VAL A 189 -2.85 13.94 5.15
CA VAL A 189 -4.02 13.36 4.45
C VAL A 189 -3.74 11.95 3.91
N CYS A 190 -2.53 11.68 3.43
CA CYS A 190 -2.03 10.37 3.06
C CYS A 190 -0.49 10.38 3.02
N SER A 191 0.12 9.22 2.70
CA SER A 191 1.59 9.07 2.66
C SER A 191 2.28 9.75 1.47
N LEU A 192 1.53 10.12 0.43
CA LEU A 192 2.07 10.63 -0.84
C LEU A 192 1.72 12.09 -1.11
N ILE A 193 0.87 12.70 -0.28
CA ILE A 193 0.44 14.09 -0.42
C ILE A 193 0.80 14.81 0.88
N ASP A 194 1.70 15.78 0.76
CA ASP A 194 2.23 16.51 1.90
C ASP A 194 1.30 17.64 2.35
N ILE A 195 0.11 17.25 2.81
CA ILE A 195 -0.87 18.17 3.40
C ILE A 195 -1.10 17.74 4.84
N LYS A 196 -0.58 18.54 5.77
CA LYS A 196 -0.76 18.36 7.21
C LYS A 196 -2.20 18.68 7.63
N ILE A 197 -2.79 17.80 8.43
CA ILE A 197 -4.13 17.94 9.03
C ILE A 197 -4.09 17.98 10.55
N GLY A 198 -2.91 17.83 11.17
CA GLY A 198 -2.77 17.98 12.62
C GLY A 198 -1.55 17.27 13.18
N ASN A 199 -1.62 16.96 14.47
CA ASN A 199 -0.64 16.17 15.20
C ASN A 199 -1.35 15.33 16.29
N ILE A 200 -0.93 14.08 16.48
CA ILE A 200 -1.56 13.13 17.41
C ILE A 200 -1.50 13.57 18.88
N TYR A 201 -0.54 14.41 19.26
CA TYR A 201 -0.39 14.92 20.63
C TYR A 201 -1.29 16.12 20.93
N ASN A 202 -1.71 16.86 19.91
CA ASN A 202 -2.43 18.12 20.07
C ASN A 202 -3.88 18.03 19.56
N ASN A 203 -4.05 18.02 18.24
CA ASN A 203 -5.34 17.99 17.58
C ASN A 203 -5.20 17.50 16.13
N ILE A 204 -6.23 16.81 15.65
CA ILE A 204 -6.35 16.36 14.26
C ILE A 204 -7.63 16.96 13.67
N LYS A 205 -7.47 17.79 12.64
CA LYS A 205 -8.58 18.44 11.94
C LYS A 205 -8.81 17.78 10.59
N PHE A 206 -9.63 16.73 10.60
CA PHE A 206 -10.10 16.11 9.37
C PHE A 206 -10.85 17.11 8.47
N ARG A 207 -10.70 16.94 7.17
CA ARG A 207 -11.37 17.71 6.13
C ARG A 207 -12.88 17.46 6.17
N LYS A 208 -13.65 18.48 5.79
CA LYS A 208 -15.12 18.39 5.70
C LYS A 208 -15.61 17.71 4.41
N ASN A 209 -14.77 17.68 3.38
CA ASN A 209 -15.10 17.16 2.05
C ASN A 209 -14.05 16.14 1.60
N LEU A 210 -14.48 15.23 0.72
CA LEU A 210 -13.59 14.35 -0.04
C LEU A 210 -12.68 15.16 -0.96
N ILE A 211 -11.56 14.56 -1.37
CA ILE A 211 -10.62 15.18 -2.29
C ILE A 211 -10.63 14.47 -3.64
N ILE A 212 -10.21 15.19 -4.68
CA ILE A 212 -9.82 14.59 -5.94
C ILE A 212 -8.34 14.28 -5.88
N CYS A 213 -7.96 13.03 -6.09
CA CYS A 213 -6.56 12.61 -5.99
C CYS A 213 -5.74 13.21 -7.14
N PRO A 214 -4.67 13.98 -6.85
CA PRO A 214 -3.80 14.55 -7.87
C PRO A 214 -2.81 13.53 -8.43
N LEU A 215 -2.61 12.40 -7.74
CA LEU A 215 -1.60 11.42 -8.09
C LEU A 215 -2.08 10.54 -9.23
N LYS A 216 -1.23 10.40 -10.25
CA LYS A 216 -1.48 9.44 -11.35
C LYS A 216 -1.63 8.02 -10.82
N PHE A 217 -0.82 7.71 -9.82
CA PHE A 217 -0.65 6.38 -9.29
C PHE A 217 -0.48 6.43 -7.78
N CYS A 218 -1.15 5.52 -7.07
CA CYS A 218 -1.19 5.49 -5.62
C CYS A 218 -0.75 4.13 -5.09
N HIS A 219 0.22 4.11 -4.17
CA HIS A 219 0.66 2.89 -3.48
C HIS A 219 -0.35 2.42 -2.41
N CYS A 220 -1.27 3.31 -1.99
CA CYS A 220 -2.29 3.07 -0.97
C CYS A 220 -3.70 3.42 -1.51
N PRO A 221 -4.29 2.59 -2.38
CA PRO A 221 -5.64 2.83 -2.86
C PRO A 221 -6.65 2.58 -1.72
N PHE A 222 -6.84 3.55 -0.84
CA PHE A 222 -7.65 3.41 0.37
C PHE A 222 -9.11 3.03 0.08
N ASN A 223 -9.62 3.46 -1.07
CA ASN A 223 -10.93 3.04 -1.58
C ASN A 223 -11.05 1.54 -1.85
N GLU A 224 -9.93 0.86 -2.12
CA GLU A 224 -9.84 -0.58 -2.30
C GLU A 224 -9.39 -1.31 -1.02
N GLN A 225 -8.60 -0.64 -0.17
CA GLN A 225 -8.09 -1.24 1.09
C GLN A 225 -9.14 -1.29 2.20
N ASP A 226 -10.02 -0.29 2.27
CA ASP A 226 -11.17 -0.26 3.18
C ASP A 226 -12.43 0.26 2.44
N PRO A 227 -13.04 -0.59 1.59
CA PRO A 227 -14.24 -0.22 0.86
C PRO A 227 -15.40 0.25 1.77
N PRO A 228 -15.69 -0.38 2.93
CA PRO A 228 -16.72 0.11 3.85
C PRO A 228 -16.49 1.56 4.31
N LEU A 229 -15.26 1.91 4.72
CA LEU A 229 -14.94 3.26 5.18
C LEU A 229 -15.06 4.29 4.04
N PHE A 230 -14.66 3.91 2.83
CA PHE A 230 -14.81 4.76 1.65
C PHE A 230 -16.27 4.96 1.26
N GLN A 231 -17.09 3.91 1.28
CA GLN A 231 -18.53 4.00 0.99
C GLN A 231 -19.27 4.85 2.02
N LYS A 232 -18.90 4.74 3.30
CA LYS A 232 -19.41 5.63 4.35
C LYS A 232 -19.09 7.09 4.02
N ALA A 233 -17.85 7.39 3.63
CA ALA A 233 -17.43 8.73 3.26
C ALA A 233 -18.24 9.30 2.08
N LEU A 234 -18.50 8.49 1.05
CA LEU A 234 -19.34 8.88 -0.09
C LEU A 234 -20.77 9.24 0.35
N ARG A 235 -21.37 8.43 1.23
CA ARG A 235 -22.73 8.67 1.75
C ARG A 235 -22.79 9.95 2.59
N GLU A 236 -21.86 10.13 3.53
CA GLU A 236 -21.81 11.29 4.42
C GLU A 236 -21.57 12.60 3.65
N CYS A 237 -20.74 12.56 2.59
CA CYS A 237 -20.50 13.72 1.73
C CYS A 237 -21.53 13.88 0.60
N LYS A 238 -22.54 13.00 0.49
CA LYS A 238 -23.55 13.01 -0.59
C LYS A 238 -22.93 12.99 -2.00
N VAL A 239 -21.79 12.31 -2.16
CA VAL A 239 -21.07 12.20 -3.43
C VAL A 239 -21.42 10.88 -4.11
N LYS A 240 -21.93 10.94 -5.34
CA LYS A 240 -22.09 9.72 -6.16
C LYS A 240 -20.72 9.24 -6.62
N PRO A 241 -20.40 7.93 -6.52
CA PRO A 241 -19.14 7.42 -7.03
C PRO A 241 -19.03 7.74 -8.52
N GLN A 242 -17.96 8.43 -8.91
CA GLN A 242 -17.66 8.64 -10.31
C GLN A 242 -17.38 7.28 -10.96
N LYS A 243 -18.27 6.84 -11.85
CA LYS A 243 -17.93 5.74 -12.78
C LYS A 243 -16.83 6.28 -13.69
N LEU A 244 -15.64 5.67 -13.63
CA LEU A 244 -14.66 5.83 -14.70
C LEU A 244 -15.35 5.40 -16.00
N THR A 245 -15.67 6.34 -16.86
CA THR A 245 -16.26 6.03 -18.16
C THR A 245 -15.19 5.33 -19.00
N GLY A 246 -15.61 4.39 -19.87
CA GLY A 246 -14.68 3.71 -20.80
C GLY A 246 -13.86 4.71 -21.62
N TYR A 247 -14.44 5.88 -21.88
CA TYR A 247 -13.80 7.03 -22.52
C TYR A 247 -12.54 7.55 -21.79
N HIS A 248 -12.54 7.64 -20.45
CA HIS A 248 -11.35 8.07 -19.70
C HIS A 248 -10.22 7.03 -19.75
N LEU A 249 -10.57 5.74 -19.70
CA LEU A 249 -9.58 4.66 -19.87
C LEU A 249 -9.04 4.63 -21.29
N TYR A 250 -9.88 4.90 -22.29
CA TYR A 250 -9.51 5.02 -23.70
C TYR A 250 -8.58 6.23 -23.94
N LEU A 251 -8.88 7.40 -23.39
CA LEU A 251 -7.99 8.57 -23.46
C LEU A 251 -6.65 8.33 -22.78
N LEU A 252 -6.62 7.63 -21.64
CA LEU A 252 -5.35 7.24 -21.00
C LEU A 252 -4.54 6.27 -21.87
N GLN A 253 -5.20 5.37 -22.61
CA GLN A 253 -4.52 4.49 -23.58
C GLN A 253 -3.99 5.27 -24.78
N ILE A 254 -4.75 6.24 -25.31
CA ILE A 254 -4.30 7.14 -26.37
C ILE A 254 -3.10 7.95 -25.89
N TYR A 255 -3.19 8.55 -24.71
CA TYR A 255 -2.10 9.33 -24.13
C TYR A 255 -0.82 8.49 -23.97
N LYS A 256 -0.94 7.23 -23.52
CA LYS A 256 0.21 6.30 -23.46
C LYS A 256 0.79 5.96 -24.83
N LYS A 257 -0.06 5.79 -25.86
CA LYS A 257 0.41 5.57 -27.24
C LYS A 257 1.14 6.79 -27.78
N ILE A 258 0.61 7.98 -27.52
CA ILE A 258 1.23 9.26 -27.88
C ILE A 258 2.56 9.42 -27.14
N ASP A 259 2.60 9.20 -25.83
CA ASP A 259 3.83 9.32 -25.02
C ASP A 259 4.90 8.31 -25.45
N ARG A 260 4.52 7.09 -25.81
CA ARG A 260 5.43 6.09 -26.38
C ARG A 260 5.93 6.48 -27.77
N ALA A 261 5.06 7.01 -28.64
CA ALA A 261 5.45 7.51 -29.96
C ALA A 261 6.38 8.72 -29.85
N LEU A 262 6.10 9.63 -28.92
CA LEU A 262 6.95 10.77 -28.59
C LEU A 262 8.27 10.33 -27.95
N GLY A 263 8.28 9.26 -27.16
CA GLY A 263 9.50 8.64 -26.63
C GLY A 263 10.37 8.04 -27.74
N LEU A 264 9.77 7.30 -28.68
CA LEU A 264 10.46 6.77 -29.86
C LEU A 264 10.96 7.89 -30.77
N PHE A 265 10.18 8.95 -30.96
CA PHE A 265 10.60 10.15 -31.67
C PHE A 265 11.75 10.88 -30.95
N GLY A 266 11.71 10.92 -29.62
CA GLY A 266 12.82 11.43 -28.81
C GLY A 266 14.10 10.62 -29.01
N ILE A 267 14.02 9.28 -29.02
CA ILE A 267 15.18 8.42 -29.31
C ILE A 267 15.67 8.63 -30.75
N PHE A 268 14.76 8.72 -31.72
CA PHE A 268 15.10 9.00 -33.11
C PHE A 268 15.81 10.36 -33.26
N LEU A 269 15.31 11.41 -32.62
CA LEU A 269 15.96 12.72 -32.60
C LEU A 269 17.31 12.64 -31.88
N GLN A 270 17.43 11.91 -30.79
CA GLN A 270 18.71 11.76 -30.08
C GLN A 270 19.78 11.12 -30.97
N CYS A 271 19.40 10.10 -31.77
CA CYS A 271 20.32 9.39 -32.65
C CYS A 271 20.67 10.14 -33.93
N ASN A 272 19.74 10.91 -34.50
CA ASN A 272 19.90 11.51 -35.84
C ASN A 272 20.01 13.04 -35.82
N TYR A 273 19.51 13.72 -34.77
CA TYR A 273 19.39 15.18 -34.67
C TYR A 273 19.57 15.68 -33.21
N PRO A 274 20.77 15.54 -32.62
CA PRO A 274 21.00 15.72 -31.19
C PRO A 274 20.68 17.13 -30.66
N GLU A 275 20.89 18.19 -31.45
CA GLU A 275 20.50 19.56 -31.04
C GLU A 275 18.98 19.75 -30.98
N ALA A 276 18.23 19.18 -31.94
CA ALA A 276 16.78 19.20 -31.93
C ALA A 276 16.20 18.39 -30.75
N TYR A 277 16.87 17.28 -30.38
CA TYR A 277 16.54 16.51 -29.20
C TYR A 277 16.70 17.32 -27.90
N LEU A 278 17.81 18.07 -27.76
CA LEU A 278 18.03 18.93 -26.59
C LEU A 278 16.96 20.02 -26.47
N ASN A 279 16.58 20.64 -27.59
CA ASN A 279 15.49 21.62 -27.63
C ASN A 279 14.13 21.01 -27.27
N TYR A 280 13.80 19.83 -27.80
CA TYR A 280 12.58 19.09 -27.46
C TYR A 280 12.53 18.70 -25.97
N ARG A 281 13.64 18.22 -25.42
CA ARG A 281 13.78 17.86 -24.00
C ARG A 281 13.61 19.08 -23.09
N ASN A 282 14.24 20.20 -23.44
CA ASN A 282 14.11 21.46 -22.70
C ASN A 282 12.68 22.01 -22.74
N PHE A 283 12.01 21.92 -23.90
CA PHE A 283 10.59 22.27 -24.03
C PHE A 283 9.71 21.38 -23.14
N ARG A 284 9.87 20.05 -23.21
CA ARG A 284 9.08 19.09 -22.41
C ARG A 284 9.25 19.33 -20.90
N ASN A 285 10.47 19.57 -20.43
CA ASN A 285 10.76 19.84 -19.02
C ASN A 285 10.14 21.16 -18.53
N LYS A 286 10.09 22.18 -19.38
CA LYS A 286 9.48 23.48 -19.06
C LYS A 286 7.97 23.38 -18.80
N TYR A 287 7.28 22.44 -19.45
CA TYR A 287 5.82 22.27 -19.33
C TYR A 287 5.38 21.13 -18.41
N GLN A 288 6.28 20.22 -18.01
CA GLN A 288 5.98 19.18 -17.00
C GLN A 288 5.80 19.73 -15.58
N ILE A 289 6.20 20.98 -15.31
CA ILE A 289 6.03 21.66 -14.02
C ILE A 289 4.59 22.21 -13.86
N MET A 290 3.76 22.19 -14.90
CA MET A 290 2.42 22.80 -14.92
C MET A 290 1.24 21.81 -15.10
N SER A 291 1.45 20.48 -15.03
CA SER A 291 0.41 19.46 -15.29
C SER A 291 0.44 18.27 -14.34
#